data_AF-A0A662EKH4-F1
#
_entry.id   AF-A0A662EKH4-F1
#
_cell.length_a   1.000
_cell.length_b   1.000
_cell.length_c   1.000
_cell.angle_alpha   90.00
_cell.angle_beta   90.00
_cell.angle_gamma   90.00
#
_symmetry.space_group_name_H-M   'P 1'
#
loop_
_entity.id
_entity.type
_entity.pdbx_description
1 polymer ?
#
loop_
_entity_poly.entity_id
_entity_poly.type
_entity_poly.pdbx_seq_one_letter_code
_entity_poly.pdbx_strand_id
1 'polypeptide(L)'
;MSAVTAPVVLILFIICAAVPPLPLWLRAVAGGELLGLWFYWMWRERVGYRREAVRKNLLNLLPGHAVLFLGLGLVGARAALLLWLALPPLAVLFDLAAHRAPRSIVAFLYAILWFAVFALIHQLIAVGRGLMGTGLLIWSMMTAFAALSYVGLGVIRIKDGKR
;
A
#
# COMPACT_ATOMS: atom_id res chain seq x y z
N MET A 1 9.78 -7.59 12.72
CA MET A 1 8.66 -8.56 12.75
C MET A 1 8.95 -9.48 13.90
N SER A 2 7.99 -9.69 14.80
CA SER A 2 8.15 -10.76 15.79
C SER A 2 8.08 -12.10 15.06
N ALA A 3 8.73 -13.14 15.61
CA ALA A 3 8.63 -14.52 15.13
C ALA A 3 7.16 -14.99 14.98
N VAL A 4 6.24 -14.36 15.70
CA VAL A 4 4.79 -14.60 15.68
C VAL A 4 4.11 -14.08 14.41
N THR A 5 4.60 -12.96 13.84
CA THR A 5 4.00 -12.33 12.64
C THR A 5 4.48 -12.91 11.31
N ALA A 6 5.65 -13.56 11.29
CA ALA A 6 6.21 -14.22 10.10
C ALA A 6 5.33 -15.34 9.51
N PRO A 7 4.80 -16.30 10.29
CA PRO A 7 3.94 -17.35 9.74
C PRO A 7 2.63 -16.79 9.17
N VAL A 8 2.04 -15.76 9.78
CA VAL A 8 0.82 -15.11 9.28
C VAL A 8 1.05 -14.48 7.90
N VAL A 9 2.18 -13.80 7.71
CA VAL A 9 2.55 -13.19 6.41
C VAL A 9 2.73 -14.28 5.34
N LEU A 10 3.43 -15.37 5.67
CA LEU A 10 3.63 -16.51 4.76
C LEU A 10 2.32 -17.18 4.37
N ILE A 11 1.41 -17.40 5.33
CA ILE A 11 0.09 -17.96 5.07
C ILE A 11 -0.71 -17.02 4.15
N LEU A 12 -0.69 -15.71 4.41
CA LEU A 12 -1.36 -14.73 3.54
C LEU A 12 -0.80 -14.76 2.12
N PHE A 13 0.51 -14.98 1.93
CA PHE A 13 1.12 -15.08 0.60
C PHE A 13 0.64 -16.34 -0.13
N ILE A 14 0.59 -17.48 0.57
CA ILE A 14 0.06 -18.73 0.01
C ILE A 14 -1.40 -18.56 -0.39
N ILE A 15 -2.21 -17.90 0.43
CA ILE A 15 -3.61 -17.60 0.11
C ILE A 15 -3.68 -16.70 -1.13
N CYS A 16 -2.92 -15.59 -1.18
CA CYS A 16 -2.85 -14.71 -2.36
C CYS A 16 -2.48 -15.50 -3.63
N ALA A 17 -1.54 -16.42 -3.49
CA ALA A 17 -1.08 -17.27 -4.56
C ALA A 17 -2.07 -18.40 -4.91
N ALA A 18 -3.10 -18.67 -4.10
CA ALA A 18 -4.05 -19.76 -4.31
C ALA A 18 -5.45 -19.29 -4.73
N VAL A 19 -5.82 -18.01 -4.54
CA VAL A 19 -7.19 -17.50 -4.77
C VAL A 19 -7.58 -17.52 -6.27
N PRO A 20 -8.54 -18.36 -6.69
CA PRO A 20 -9.29 -18.16 -7.93
C PRO A 20 -10.37 -17.08 -7.69
N PRO A 21 -10.77 -16.28 -8.70
CA PRO A 21 -10.55 -16.46 -10.13
C PRO A 21 -9.41 -15.61 -10.73
N LEU A 22 -8.43 -15.18 -9.93
CA LEU A 22 -7.35 -14.35 -10.45
C LEU A 22 -6.48 -15.11 -11.45
N PRO A 23 -6.11 -14.49 -12.59
CA PRO A 23 -5.21 -15.11 -13.55
C PRO A 23 -3.84 -15.38 -12.91
N LEU A 24 -3.21 -16.48 -13.32
CA LEU A 24 -1.97 -16.98 -12.72
C LEU A 24 -0.87 -15.92 -12.70
N TRP A 25 -0.74 -15.12 -13.76
CA TRP A 25 0.27 -14.07 -13.84
C TRP A 25 0.09 -12.98 -12.76
N LEU A 26 -1.15 -12.57 -12.46
CA LEU A 26 -1.41 -11.58 -11.39
C LEU A 26 -1.01 -12.13 -10.03
N ARG A 27 -1.34 -13.40 -9.77
CA ARG A 27 -0.95 -14.10 -8.54
C ARG A 27 0.56 -14.21 -8.40
N ALA A 28 1.25 -14.56 -9.49
CA ALA A 28 2.70 -14.70 -9.53
C ALA A 28 3.42 -13.37 -9.28
N VAL A 29 2.99 -12.30 -9.97
CA VAL A 29 3.57 -10.96 -9.78
C VAL A 29 3.32 -10.46 -8.36
N ALA A 30 2.09 -10.55 -7.85
CA ALA A 30 1.77 -10.12 -6.50
C ALA A 30 2.52 -10.92 -5.43
N GLY A 31 2.63 -12.25 -5.60
CA GLY A 31 3.45 -13.09 -4.73
C GLY A 31 4.93 -12.71 -4.76
N GLY A 32 5.46 -12.42 -5.95
CA GLY A 32 6.83 -11.93 -6.15
C GLY A 32 7.09 -10.58 -5.48
N GLU A 33 6.17 -9.63 -5.61
CA GLU A 33 6.26 -8.31 -4.96
C GLU A 33 6.19 -8.43 -3.43
N LEU A 34 5.30 -9.27 -2.91
CA LEU A 34 5.15 -9.53 -1.48
C LEU A 34 6.43 -10.18 -0.89
N LEU A 35 7.00 -11.16 -1.59
CA LEU A 35 8.29 -11.76 -1.23
C LEU A 35 9.41 -10.72 -1.32
N GLY A 36 9.45 -9.91 -2.38
CA GLY A 36 10.42 -8.84 -2.57
C GLY A 36 10.35 -7.80 -1.45
N LEU A 37 9.16 -7.38 -1.04
CA LEU A 37 8.94 -6.50 0.11
C LEU A 37 9.46 -7.12 1.40
N TRP A 38 9.22 -8.42 1.61
CA TRP A 38 9.70 -9.13 2.78
C TRP A 38 11.23 -9.19 2.84
N PHE A 39 11.90 -9.51 1.71
CA PHE A 39 13.36 -9.46 1.60
C PHE A 39 13.91 -8.05 1.80
N TYR A 40 13.30 -7.04 1.17
CA TYR A 40 13.67 -5.64 1.33
C TYR A 40 13.60 -5.23 2.80
N TRP A 41 12.52 -5.60 3.47
CA TRP A 41 12.30 -5.31 4.88
C TRP A 41 13.38 -5.95 5.77
N MET A 42 13.71 -7.23 5.57
CA MET A 42 14.80 -7.90 6.30
C MET A 42 16.16 -7.24 6.06
N TRP A 43 16.46 -6.86 4.82
CA TRP A 43 17.69 -6.16 4.48
C TRP A 43 17.77 -4.80 5.16
N ARG A 44 16.68 -4.03 5.13
CA ARG A 44 16.56 -2.71 5.77
C ARG A 44 16.81 -2.75 7.27
N GLU A 45 16.28 -3.76 7.97
CA GLU A 45 16.53 -3.94 9.41
C GLU A 45 18.02 -4.10 9.71
N ARG A 46 18.76 -4.84 8.86
CA ARG A 46 20.21 -5.04 9.04
C ARG A 46 21.03 -3.78 8.78
N VAL A 47 20.60 -2.92 7.85
CA VAL A 47 21.32 -1.69 7.48
C VAL A 47 21.12 -0.55 8.50
N GLY A 48 20.16 -0.68 9.43
CA GLY A 48 20.01 0.28 10.53
C GLY A 48 19.35 1.60 10.14
N TYR A 49 18.54 1.61 9.07
CA TYR A 49 17.76 2.78 8.65
C TYR A 49 16.68 3.16 9.69
N ARG A 50 17.08 3.94 10.72
CA ARG A 50 16.28 4.31 11.91
C ARG A 50 15.62 5.71 11.88
N ARG A 51 15.39 6.34 10.71
CA ARG A 51 14.66 7.63 10.72
C ARG A 51 13.20 7.43 11.10
N GLU A 52 12.74 8.16 12.12
CA GLU A 52 11.35 8.13 12.63
C GLU A 52 10.31 8.50 11.57
N ALA A 53 10.65 9.37 10.61
CA ALA A 53 9.79 9.70 9.47
C ALA A 53 9.40 8.47 8.63
N VAL A 54 10.22 7.41 8.69
CA VAL A 54 10.07 6.14 7.97
C VAL A 54 9.56 5.02 8.88
N ARG A 55 9.34 5.30 10.17
CA ARG A 55 8.80 4.34 11.14
C ARG A 55 7.29 4.08 10.92
N LYS A 56 6.60 5.03 10.29
CA LYS A 56 5.20 4.91 9.81
C LYS A 56 5.10 4.45 8.35
N ASN A 57 6.16 3.86 7.80
CA ASN A 57 6.16 3.46 6.39
C ASN A 57 5.29 2.22 6.17
N LEU A 58 4.56 2.21 5.06
CA LEU A 58 3.61 1.17 4.63
C LEU A 58 4.23 -0.23 4.59
N LEU A 59 5.56 -0.33 4.55
CA LEU A 59 6.32 -1.57 4.62
C LEU A 59 6.05 -2.39 5.90
N ASN A 60 5.75 -1.74 7.03
CA ASN A 60 5.35 -2.47 8.25
C ASN A 60 3.93 -3.03 8.17
N LEU A 61 3.17 -2.68 7.13
CA LEU A 61 1.83 -3.17 6.83
C LEU A 61 1.86 -4.26 5.74
N LEU A 62 2.92 -5.07 5.68
CA LEU A 62 2.99 -6.27 4.83
C LEU A 62 1.73 -7.15 4.90
N PRO A 63 1.17 -7.45 6.10
CA PRO A 63 -0.12 -8.12 6.20
C PRO A 63 -1.26 -7.33 5.53
N GLY A 64 -1.25 -6.01 5.67
CA GLY A 64 -2.23 -5.12 5.04
C GLY A 64 -2.15 -5.11 3.51
N HIS A 65 -0.95 -5.20 2.92
CA HIS A 65 -0.78 -5.31 1.47
C HIS A 65 -1.39 -6.61 0.94
N ALA A 66 -1.10 -7.72 1.60
CA ALA A 66 -1.65 -9.02 1.23
C ALA A 66 -3.19 -9.06 1.40
N VAL A 67 -3.72 -8.54 2.51
CA VAL A 67 -5.17 -8.44 2.74
C VAL A 67 -5.84 -7.54 1.71
N LEU A 68 -5.21 -6.42 1.32
CA LEU A 68 -5.75 -5.53 0.30
C LEU A 68 -5.79 -6.20 -1.07
N PHE A 69 -4.72 -6.90 -1.47
CA PHE A 69 -4.70 -7.68 -2.72
C PHE A 69 -5.79 -8.75 -2.74
N LEU A 70 -5.92 -9.51 -1.64
CA LEU A 70 -6.97 -10.52 -1.48
C LEU A 70 -8.36 -9.92 -1.58
N GLY A 71 -8.62 -8.85 -0.83
CA GLY A 71 -9.91 -8.17 -0.85
C GLY A 71 -10.27 -7.72 -2.26
N LEU A 72 -9.34 -7.06 -2.95
CA LEU A 72 -9.54 -6.57 -4.32
C LEU A 72 -9.77 -7.72 -5.32
N GLY A 73 -9.07 -8.84 -5.13
CA GLY A 73 -9.24 -10.07 -5.91
C GLY A 73 -10.61 -10.69 -5.75
N LEU A 74 -11.08 -10.80 -4.50
CA LEU A 74 -12.37 -11.40 -4.16
C LEU A 74 -13.55 -10.55 -4.65
N VAL A 75 -13.45 -9.22 -4.57
CA VAL A 75 -14.52 -8.34 -5.08
C VAL A 75 -14.45 -8.14 -6.60
N GLY A 76 -13.40 -8.64 -7.27
CA GLY A 76 -13.25 -8.52 -8.73
C GLY A 76 -12.88 -7.11 -9.22
N ALA A 77 -12.26 -6.28 -8.37
CA ALA A 77 -11.86 -4.91 -8.71
C ALA A 77 -10.58 -4.87 -9.59
N ARG A 78 -10.70 -5.30 -10.85
CA ARG A 78 -9.57 -5.48 -11.78
C ARG A 78 -8.66 -4.26 -11.93
N ALA A 79 -9.24 -3.06 -12.11
CA ALA A 79 -8.45 -1.83 -12.25
C ALA A 79 -7.65 -1.52 -10.97
N ALA A 80 -8.25 -1.75 -9.80
CA ALA A 80 -7.58 -1.57 -8.53
C ALA A 80 -6.47 -2.61 -8.29
N LEU A 81 -6.63 -3.85 -8.77
CA LEU A 81 -5.55 -4.84 -8.71
C LEU A 81 -4.31 -4.41 -9.49
N LEU A 82 -4.49 -3.80 -10.67
CA LEU A 82 -3.36 -3.27 -11.45
C LEU A 82 -2.69 -2.10 -10.73
N LEU A 83 -3.47 -1.21 -10.12
CA LEU A 83 -2.93 -0.12 -9.29
C LEU A 83 -2.20 -0.67 -8.06
N TRP A 84 -2.68 -1.78 -7.49
CA TRP A 84 -2.04 -2.42 -6.34
C TRP A 84 -0.64 -2.91 -6.70
N LEU A 85 -0.39 -3.44 -7.91
CA LEU A 85 0.96 -3.86 -8.33
C LEU A 85 1.96 -2.69 -8.32
N ALA A 86 1.50 -1.46 -8.58
CA ALA A 86 2.38 -0.29 -8.48
C ALA A 86 2.70 0.09 -7.02
N LEU A 87 1.93 -0.41 -6.05
CA LEU A 87 2.02 0.02 -4.66
C LEU A 87 3.27 -0.51 -3.94
N PRO A 88 3.63 -1.82 -3.99
CA PRO A 88 4.87 -2.32 -3.38
C PRO A 88 6.14 -1.63 -3.89
N PRO A 89 6.38 -1.49 -5.21
CA PRO A 89 7.56 -0.78 -5.70
C PRO A 89 7.58 0.68 -5.27
N LEU A 90 6.43 1.36 -5.26
CA LEU A 90 6.32 2.75 -4.83
C LEU A 90 6.62 2.92 -3.33
N ALA A 91 6.22 1.97 -2.49
CA ALA A 91 6.53 1.97 -1.07
C ALA A 91 8.04 1.83 -0.82
N VAL A 92 8.72 0.98 -1.59
CA VAL A 92 10.19 0.84 -1.55
C VAL A 92 10.88 2.12 -2.03
N LEU A 93 10.44 2.69 -3.16
CA LEU A 93 10.99 3.94 -3.68
C LEU A 93 10.83 5.09 -2.67
N PHE A 94 9.67 5.21 -2.04
CA PHE A 94 9.44 6.19 -0.98
C PHE A 94 10.37 5.97 0.21
N ASP A 95 10.56 4.72 0.66
CA ASP A 95 11.48 4.38 1.75
C ASP A 95 12.91 4.83 1.43
N LEU A 96 13.41 4.51 0.24
CA LEU A 96 14.75 4.88 -0.20
C LEU A 96 14.89 6.41 -0.34
N ALA A 97 13.90 7.06 -0.95
CA ALA A 97 13.88 8.51 -1.13
C ALA A 97 13.86 9.26 0.21
N ALA A 98 13.15 8.76 1.22
CA ALA A 98 13.11 9.37 2.55
C ALA A 98 14.50 9.48 3.22
N HIS A 99 15.48 8.67 2.79
CA HIS A 99 16.83 8.70 3.31
C HIS A 99 17.77 9.59 2.50
N ARG A 100 17.64 9.59 1.16
CA ARG A 100 18.64 10.17 0.25
C ARG A 100 18.14 11.33 -0.61
N ALA A 101 16.83 11.53 -0.72
CA ALA A 101 16.25 12.49 -1.64
C ALA A 101 15.86 13.83 -0.97
N PRO A 102 15.73 14.92 -1.74
CA PRO A 102 15.15 16.17 -1.28
C PRO A 102 13.73 16.01 -0.74
N ARG A 103 13.33 16.85 0.22
CA ARG A 103 11.99 16.82 0.84
C ARG A 103 10.85 16.95 -0.17
N SER A 104 11.04 17.68 -1.27
CA SER A 104 10.04 17.80 -2.34
C SER A 104 9.72 16.45 -2.97
N ILE A 105 10.74 15.65 -3.29
CA ILE A 105 10.58 14.30 -3.84
C ILE A 105 9.91 13.38 -2.83
N VAL A 106 10.34 13.43 -1.57
CA VAL A 106 9.75 12.63 -0.49
C VAL A 106 8.26 12.97 -0.30
N ALA A 107 7.91 14.26 -0.29
CA ALA A 107 6.52 14.72 -0.17
C ALA A 107 5.67 14.30 -1.38
N PHE A 108 6.23 14.36 -2.59
CA PHE A 108 5.57 13.91 -3.81
C PHE A 108 5.29 12.41 -3.80
N LEU A 109 6.30 11.60 -3.49
CA LEU A 109 6.16 10.15 -3.37
C LEU A 109 5.19 9.75 -2.25
N TYR A 110 5.23 10.46 -1.11
CA TYR A 110 4.25 10.30 -0.05
C TYR A 110 2.83 10.54 -0.55
N ALA A 111 2.60 11.62 -1.28
CA ALA A 111 1.29 11.96 -1.80
C ALA A 111 0.77 10.88 -2.76
N ILE A 112 1.56 10.47 -3.74
CA ILE A 112 1.15 9.44 -4.70
C ILE A 112 0.87 8.11 -3.98
N LEU A 113 1.74 7.71 -3.07
CA LEU A 113 1.60 6.46 -2.31
C LEU A 113 0.28 6.43 -1.54
N TRP A 114 -0.04 7.50 -0.81
CA TRP A 114 -1.27 7.56 -0.03
C TRP A 114 -2.52 7.73 -0.89
N PHE A 115 -2.47 8.53 -1.96
CA PHE A 115 -3.60 8.59 -2.91
C PHE A 115 -3.88 7.24 -3.55
N ALA A 116 -2.85 6.47 -3.90
CA ALA A 116 -3.01 5.10 -4.39
C ALA A 116 -3.70 4.22 -3.34
N VAL A 117 -3.26 4.25 -2.08
CA VAL A 117 -3.91 3.50 -0.99
C VAL A 117 -5.39 3.89 -0.84
N PHE A 118 -5.72 5.19 -0.83
CA PHE A 118 -7.11 5.65 -0.75
C PHE A 118 -7.94 5.20 -1.96
N ALA A 119 -7.37 5.25 -3.17
CA ALA A 119 -8.04 4.77 -4.38
C ALA A 119 -8.30 3.26 -4.33
N LEU A 120 -7.35 2.47 -3.82
CA LEU A 120 -7.51 1.02 -3.65
C LEU A 120 -8.61 0.70 -2.63
N ILE A 121 -8.62 1.35 -1.47
CA ILE A 121 -9.66 1.17 -0.43
C ILE A 121 -11.02 1.64 -0.96
N HIS A 122 -11.06 2.77 -1.67
CA HIS A 122 -12.27 3.27 -2.32
C HIS A 122 -12.86 2.19 -3.23
N GLN A 123 -12.06 1.65 -4.15
CA GLN A 123 -12.50 0.64 -5.11
C GLN A 123 -12.89 -0.68 -4.43
N LEU A 124 -12.15 -1.11 -3.41
CA LEU A 124 -12.49 -2.28 -2.61
C LEU A 124 -13.91 -2.19 -2.06
N ILE A 125 -14.26 -1.07 -1.43
CA ILE A 125 -15.56 -0.88 -0.79
C ILE A 125 -16.65 -0.62 -1.83
N ALA A 126 -16.37 0.22 -2.84
CA ALA A 126 -17.33 0.55 -3.89
C ALA A 126 -17.77 -0.69 -4.66
N VAL A 127 -16.81 -1.51 -5.11
CA VAL A 127 -17.10 -2.75 -5.84
C VAL A 127 -17.64 -3.81 -4.89
N GLY A 128 -17.02 -3.99 -3.71
CA GLY A 128 -17.43 -5.01 -2.75
C GLY A 128 -18.85 -4.83 -2.20
N ARG A 129 -19.34 -3.60 -2.12
CA ARG A 129 -20.72 -3.30 -1.71
C ARG A 129 -21.66 -3.04 -2.89
N GLY A 130 -21.19 -3.15 -4.13
CA GLY A 130 -21.98 -2.85 -5.33
C GLY A 130 -22.54 -1.43 -5.35
N LEU A 131 -21.77 -0.43 -4.87
CA LEU A 131 -22.25 0.95 -4.79
C LEU A 131 -22.46 1.52 -6.18
N MET A 132 -23.64 2.11 -6.42
CA MET A 132 -24.00 2.78 -7.67
C MET A 132 -24.78 4.08 -7.38
N GLY A 133 -24.90 4.94 -8.38
CA GLY A 133 -25.66 6.19 -8.30
C GLY A 133 -25.25 7.09 -7.14
N THR A 134 -26.23 7.58 -6.38
CA THR A 134 -26.03 8.51 -5.25
C THR A 134 -25.14 7.92 -4.16
N GLY A 135 -25.24 6.61 -3.88
CA GLY A 135 -24.42 5.95 -2.87
C GLY A 135 -22.94 5.95 -3.22
N LEU A 136 -22.62 5.70 -4.50
CA LEU A 136 -21.24 5.79 -5.01
C LEU A 136 -20.72 7.22 -4.95
N LEU A 137 -21.56 8.21 -5.27
CA LEU A 137 -21.18 9.63 -5.25
C LEU A 137 -20.84 10.10 -3.83
N ILE A 138 -21.69 9.79 -2.84
CA ILE A 138 -21.45 10.12 -1.43
C ILE A 138 -20.15 9.47 -0.95
N TRP A 139 -19.95 8.17 -1.22
CA TRP A 139 -18.74 7.45 -0.85
C TRP A 139 -17.48 8.05 -1.50
N SER A 140 -17.57 8.44 -2.77
CA SER A 140 -16.48 9.09 -3.51
C SER A 140 -16.11 10.42 -2.88
N MET A 141 -17.11 11.25 -2.53
CA MET A 141 -16.88 12.54 -1.88
C MET A 141 -16.25 12.39 -0.50
N MET A 142 -16.78 11.48 0.33
CA MET A 142 -16.22 11.20 1.66
C MET A 142 -14.77 10.73 1.56
N THR A 143 -14.48 9.83 0.63
CA THR A 143 -13.13 9.29 0.44
C THR A 143 -12.18 10.35 -0.10
N ALA A 144 -12.61 11.17 -1.06
CA ALA A 144 -11.80 12.27 -1.59
C ALA A 144 -11.47 13.30 -0.51
N PHE A 145 -12.45 13.66 0.32
CA PHE A 145 -12.24 14.58 1.43
C PHE A 145 -11.24 14.03 2.46
N ALA A 146 -11.39 12.76 2.84
CA ALA A 146 -10.46 12.08 3.75
C ALA A 146 -9.04 12.00 3.16
N ALA A 147 -8.92 11.64 1.88
CA ALA A 147 -7.65 11.53 1.17
C ALA A 147 -6.94 12.89 1.09
N LEU A 148 -7.62 13.94 0.65
CA LEU A 148 -7.06 15.28 0.54
C LEU A 148 -6.59 15.82 1.90
N SER A 149 -7.40 15.63 2.94
CA SER A 149 -7.07 16.07 4.30
C SER A 149 -5.85 15.33 4.84
N TYR A 150 -5.83 14.00 4.75
CA TYR A 150 -4.74 13.18 5.25
C TYR A 150 -3.43 13.43 4.49
N VAL A 151 -3.50 13.44 3.16
CA VAL A 151 -2.33 13.66 2.30
C VAL A 151 -1.80 15.08 2.46
N GLY A 152 -2.67 16.09 2.49
CA GLY A 152 -2.30 17.49 2.67
C GLY A 152 -1.52 17.71 3.97
N LEU A 153 -2.06 17.22 5.10
CA LEU A 153 -1.39 17.29 6.40
C LEU A 153 -0.04 16.57 6.39
N GLY A 154 0.03 15.39 5.75
CA GLY A 154 1.26 14.63 5.63
C GLY A 154 2.33 15.34 4.79
N VAL A 155 1.94 15.99 3.68
CA VAL A 155 2.82 16.78 2.83
C VAL A 155 3.37 18.00 3.57
N ILE A 156 2.52 18.75 4.27
CA ILE A 156 2.92 19.90 5.09
C ILE A 156 3.96 19.46 6.12
N ARG A 157 3.65 18.40 6.88
CA ARG A 157 4.57 17.84 7.88
C ARG A 157 5.93 17.43 7.29
N ILE A 158 5.96 16.85 6.10
CA ILE A 158 7.22 16.44 5.45
C ILE A 158 8.04 17.66 5.00
N LYS A 159 7.38 18.70 4.49
CA LYS A 159 8.05 19.94 4.07
C LYS A 159 8.62 20.70 5.28
N ASP A 160 7.83 20.81 6.34
CA ASP A 160 8.12 21.67 7.50
C ASP A 160 8.90 20.97 8.62
N GLY A 161 8.94 19.63 8.64
CA GLY A 161 9.66 18.85 9.67
C GLY A 161 11.17 19.13 9.67
N LYS A 162 11.76 19.39 10.86
CA LYS A 162 13.22 19.52 11.03
C LYS A 162 13.91 18.16 10.82
N ARG A 163 15.16 18.19 10.32
CA ARG A 163 15.94 16.99 9.96
C ARG A 163 16.32 16.15 11.16
#